data_AF-A0A3A9UE75-F1
#
_entry.id   AF-A0A3A9UE75-F1
#
_cell.length_a   1.000
_cell.length_b   1.000
_cell.length_c   1.000
_cell.angle_alpha   90.00
_cell.angle_beta   90.00
_cell.angle_gamma   90.00
#
_symmetry.space_group_name_H-M   'P 1'
#
loop_
_entity.id
_entity.type
_entity.pdbx_description
1 polymer ?
#
loop_
_entity_poly.entity_id
_entity_poly.type
_entity_poly.pdbx_seq_one_letter_code
_entity_poly.pdbx_strand_id
1 'polypeptide(L)'
;MNDGIFGIAALATIATICSIVTHLLIKKFVIAVFVSGLLSALFFQFAAYFNLGQLDPFYLFAAFASFLISCAISTIIGSVMLKRVNS
;
A
#
# COMPACT_ATOMS: atom_id res chain seq x y z
N MET A 1 -11.22 8.36 17.99
CA MET A 1 -11.54 8.90 16.65
C MET A 1 -10.31 9.42 15.90
N ASN A 2 -9.19 9.69 16.60
CA ASN A 2 -7.91 10.10 15.98
C ASN A 2 -7.11 8.90 15.41
N ASP A 3 -7.28 7.71 15.97
CA ASP A 3 -6.48 6.52 15.66
C ASP A 3 -6.74 5.98 14.25
N GLY A 4 -8.00 6.05 13.79
CA GLY A 4 -8.36 5.65 12.43
C GLY A 4 -7.74 6.55 11.36
N ILE A 5 -7.67 7.86 11.61
CA ILE A 5 -7.03 8.83 10.72
C ILE A 5 -5.52 8.58 10.65
N PHE A 6 -4.90 8.29 11.80
CA PHE A 6 -3.49 7.92 11.88
C PHE A 6 -3.18 6.65 11.09
N GLY A 7 -4.03 5.63 11.18
CA GLY A 7 -3.90 4.40 10.40
C GLY A 7 -3.97 4.64 8.89
N ILE A 8 -4.93 5.44 8.42
CA ILE A 8 -5.08 5.76 7.00
C ILE A 8 -3.88 6.60 6.50
N ALA A 9 -3.40 7.56 7.29
CA ALA A 9 -2.24 8.37 6.94
C ALA A 9 -0.94 7.54 6.85
N ALA A 10 -0.76 6.59 7.78
CA ALA A 10 0.35 5.65 7.75
C ALA A 10 0.26 4.70 6.55
N LEU A 11 -0.94 4.18 6.25
CA LEU A 11 -1.18 3.35 5.08
C LEU A 11 -0.83 4.10 3.79
N ALA A 12 -1.30 5.34 3.65
CA ALA A 12 -1.08 6.16 2.46
C ALA A 12 0.41 6.48 2.24
N THR A 13 1.17 6.77 3.29
CA THR A 13 2.62 7.03 3.21
C THR A 13 3.41 5.78 2.86
N ILE A 14 3.09 4.64 3.47
CA ILE A 14 3.71 3.35 3.12
C ILE A 14 3.37 2.96 1.69
N ALA A 15 2.11 3.08 1.29
CA ALA A 15 1.64 2.75 -0.06
C ALA A 15 2.29 3.62 -1.14
N THR A 16 2.44 4.92 -0.89
CA THR A 16 3.09 5.84 -1.85
C THR A 16 4.57 5.52 -2.03
N ILE A 17 5.33 5.37 -0.93
CA ILE A 17 6.76 5.02 -1.00
C ILE A 17 6.93 3.65 -1.68
N CYS A 18 6.14 2.67 -1.25
CA CYS A 18 6.21 1.32 -1.80
C CYS A 18 5.91 1.32 -3.29
N SER A 19 4.84 1.99 -3.72
CA SER A 19 4.46 2.12 -5.12
C SER A 19 5.55 2.78 -5.96
N ILE A 20 6.19 3.84 -5.48
CA ILE A 20 7.29 4.51 -6.19
C ILE A 20 8.46 3.54 -6.38
N VAL A 21 8.87 2.83 -5.32
CA VAL A 21 9.99 1.88 -5.37
C VAL A 21 9.71 0.72 -6.33
N THR A 22 8.52 0.12 -6.28
CA THR A 22 8.15 -0.98 -7.19
C THR A 22 8.01 -0.53 -8.64
N HIS A 23 7.49 0.67 -8.91
CA HIS A 23 7.42 1.18 -10.28
C HIS A 23 8.79 1.57 -10.84
N LEU A 24 9.77 1.89 -9.99
CA LEU A 24 11.16 2.09 -10.40
C LEU A 24 11.88 0.78 -10.69
N LEU A 25 11.59 -0.30 -9.94
CA LEU A 25 12.25 -1.59 -10.09
C LEU A 25 11.63 -2.50 -11.16
N ILE A 26 10.31 -2.38 -11.40
CA ILE A 26 9.56 -3.31 -12.24
C ILE A 26 9.01 -2.60 -13.48
N LYS A 27 9.54 -2.93 -14.66
CA LYS A 27 9.06 -2.41 -15.95
C LYS A 27 7.60 -2.79 -16.28
N LYS A 28 7.10 -3.90 -15.72
CA LYS A 28 5.71 -4.37 -15.96
C LYS A 28 4.75 -3.75 -14.96
N PHE A 29 3.92 -2.83 -15.43
CA PHE A 29 2.94 -2.07 -14.64
C PHE A 29 2.07 -2.94 -13.73
N VAL A 30 1.44 -3.98 -14.27
CA VAL A 30 0.52 -4.85 -13.51
C VAL A 30 1.25 -5.56 -12.36
N ILE A 31 2.49 -5.99 -12.60
CA ILE A 31 3.30 -6.68 -11.60
C ILE A 31 3.76 -5.68 -10.53
N ALA A 32 4.12 -4.46 -10.93
CA ALA A 32 4.50 -3.41 -9.99
C ALA A 32 3.36 -3.07 -9.01
N VAL A 33 2.13 -2.95 -9.50
CA VAL A 33 0.93 -2.68 -8.68
C VAL A 33 0.64 -3.84 -7.72
N PHE A 34 0.75 -5.08 -8.20
CA PHE A 34 0.46 -6.24 -7.34
C PHE A 34 1.51 -6.40 -6.24
N VAL A 35 2.80 -6.23 -6.57
CA VAL A 35 3.91 -6.31 -5.61
C VAL A 35 3.84 -5.16 -4.61
N SER A 36 3.51 -3.94 -5.05
CA SER A 36 3.40 -2.78 -4.15
C SER A 36 2.24 -2.94 -3.17
N GLY A 37 1.09 -3.40 -3.65
CA GLY A 37 -0.08 -3.66 -2.82
C GLY A 37 0.20 -4.73 -1.78
N LEU A 38 0.85 -5.83 -2.18
CA LEU A 38 1.21 -6.93 -1.28
C LEU A 38 2.19 -6.48 -0.19
N LEU A 39 3.25 -5.76 -0.60
CA LEU A 39 4.29 -5.30 0.31
C LEU A 39 3.74 -4.24 1.27
N SER A 40 2.94 -3.30 0.78
CA SER A 40 2.31 -2.27 1.60
C SER A 40 1.29 -2.84 2.59
N ALA A 41 0.50 -3.84 2.21
CA ALA A 41 -0.43 -4.52 3.13
C ALA A 41 0.34 -5.25 4.25
N LEU A 42 1.42 -5.96 3.90
CA LEU A 42 2.30 -6.60 4.86
C LEU A 42 2.88 -5.58 5.86
N PHE A 43 3.50 -4.50 5.38
CA PHE A 43 4.07 -3.46 6.24
C PHE A 43 3.03 -2.83 7.16
N PHE A 44 1.82 -2.55 6.64
CA PHE A 44 0.74 -2.00 7.43
C PHE A 44 0.28 -2.95 8.54
N GLN A 45 0.17 -4.24 8.23
CA GLN A 45 -0.17 -5.26 9.21
C GLN A 45 0.90 -5.47 10.27
N PHE A 46 2.18 -5.41 9.89
CA PHE A 46 3.28 -5.42 10.87
C PHE A 46 3.24 -4.20 11.79
N ALA A 47 2.97 -3.01 11.23
CA ALA A 47 2.82 -1.79 12.03
C ALA A 47 1.63 -1.87 12.98
N ALA A 48 0.48 -2.38 12.52
CA ALA A 48 -0.70 -2.59 13.36
C ALA A 48 -0.42 -3.59 14.48
N TYR A 49 0.26 -4.70 14.19
CA TYR A 49 0.65 -5.70 15.18
C TYR A 49 1.57 -5.12 16.26
N PHE A 50 2.56 -4.32 15.87
CA PHE A 50 3.45 -3.64 16.83
C PHE A 50 2.72 -2.63 17.70
N ASN A 51 1.72 -1.93 17.15
CA ASN A 51 1.02 -0.86 17.86
C ASN A 51 -0.05 -1.39 18.83
N LEU A 52 -0.76 -2.46 18.44
CA LEU A 52 -1.81 -3.07 19.26
C LEU A 52 -1.28 -4.18 20.20
N GLY A 53 -0.08 -4.70 19.95
CA GLY A 53 0.53 -5.80 20.73
C GLY A 53 -0.25 -7.12 20.63
N GLN A 54 -1.31 -7.16 19.83
CA GLN A 54 -2.19 -8.31 19.61
C GLN A 54 -2.61 -8.37 18.14
N LEU A 55 -2.82 -9.59 17.64
CA LEU A 55 -3.43 -9.81 16.32
C LEU A 55 -4.91 -9.48 16.41
N ASP A 56 -5.32 -8.44 15.67
CA ASP A 56 -6.74 -8.11 15.54
C ASP A 56 -7.53 -9.32 15.05
N PRO A 57 -8.69 -9.65 15.64
CA PRO A 57 -9.53 -10.76 15.19
C PRO A 57 -10.00 -10.59 13.74
N PHE A 58 -10.01 -9.36 13.23
CA PHE A 58 -10.33 -9.03 11.84
C PHE A 58 -9.08 -8.80 10.96
N TYR A 59 -7.92 -9.33 11.35
CA TYR A 59 -6.65 -9.17 10.64
C TYR A 59 -6.74 -9.48 9.14
N LEU A 60 -7.43 -10.55 8.75
CA LEU A 60 -7.64 -10.92 7.35
C LEU A 60 -8.44 -9.87 6.57
N PHE A 61 -9.47 -9.30 7.20
CA PHE A 61 -10.28 -8.25 6.59
C PHE A 61 -9.47 -6.94 6.46
N ALA A 62 -8.69 -6.59 7.49
CA ALA A 62 -7.78 -5.46 7.45
C ALA A 62 -6.68 -5.62 6.38
N ALA A 63 -6.12 -6.83 6.23
CA ALA A 63 -5.19 -7.20 5.15
C ALA A 63 -5.79 -6.89 3.78
N PHE A 64 -7.03 -7.36 3.59
CA PHE A 64 -7.68 -7.29 2.30
C PHE A 64 -8.06 -5.86 1.95
N ALA A 65 -8.61 -5.10 2.92
CA ALA A 65 -8.93 -3.70 2.74
C ALA A 65 -7.67 -2.85 2.45
N SER A 66 -6.60 -3.05 3.22
CA SER A 66 -5.33 -2.35 3.00
C SER A 66 -4.69 -2.70 1.66
N PHE A 67 -4.77 -3.97 1.23
CA PHE A 67 -4.32 -4.40 -0.09
C PHE A 67 -5.11 -3.72 -1.22
N LEU A 68 -6.44 -3.68 -1.14
CA LEU A 68 -7.27 -3.02 -2.15
C LEU A 68 -6.99 -1.52 -2.25
N ILE A 69 -6.89 -0.83 -1.11
CA ILE A 69 -6.57 0.60 -1.07
C ILE A 69 -5.18 0.86 -1.64
N SER A 70 -4.19 0.03 -1.27
CA SER A 70 -2.83 0.19 -1.73
C SER A 70 -2.69 -0.11 -3.24
N CYS A 71 -3.40 -1.12 -3.76
CA CYS A 71 -3.52 -1.36 -5.19
C CYS A 71 -4.13 -0.17 -5.94
N ALA A 72 -5.19 0.45 -5.39
CA ALA A 72 -5.82 1.63 -6.00
C ALA A 72 -4.83 2.82 -6.05
N ILE A 73 -4.16 3.11 -4.94
CA ILE A 73 -3.14 4.16 -4.85
C ILE A 73 -2.00 3.88 -5.83
N SER A 74 -1.50 2.64 -5.86
CA SER A 74 -0.40 2.28 -6.73
C SER A 74 -0.77 2.34 -8.21
N THR A 75 -1.99 1.97 -8.57
CA THR A 75 -2.51 2.12 -9.94
C THR A 75 -2.53 3.60 -10.35
N ILE A 76 -2.99 4.50 -9.47
CA ILE A 76 -3.00 5.95 -9.74
C ILE A 76 -1.58 6.48 -9.94
N ILE A 77 -0.66 6.16 -9.03
CA ILE A 77 0.75 6.60 -9.09
C ILE A 77 1.43 6.04 -10.33
N GLY A 78 1.25 4.75 -10.61
CA GLY A 78 1.74 4.10 -11.80
C GLY A 78 1.23 4.80 -13.06
N SER A 79 -0.05 5.11 -13.14
CA SER A 79 -0.67 5.77 -14.29
C SER A 79 -0.06 7.15 -14.54
N VAL A 80 0.16 7.92 -13.46
CA VAL A 80 0.84 9.23 -13.51
C VAL A 80 2.29 9.09 -13.98
N MET A 81 3.03 8.09 -13.47
CA MET A 81 4.42 7.83 -13.88
C MET A 81 4.53 7.37 -15.33
N LEU A 82 3.65 6.50 -15.79
CA LEU A 82 3.63 5.99 -17.16
C LEU A 82 3.28 7.10 -18.16
N LYS A 83 2.36 8.00 -17.79
CA LYS A 83 2.07 9.23 -18.55
C LYS A 83 3.29 10.15 -18.67
N ARG A 84 4.17 10.17 -17.66
CA ARG A 84 5.40 10.99 -17.64
C ARG A 84 6.52 10.46 -18.53
N VAL A 85 6.56 9.14 -18.79
CA VAL A 85 7.54 8.52 -19.69
C VAL A 85 7.15 8.67 -21.16
N ASN A 86 5.86 8.84 -21.45
CA ASN A 86 5.32 8.94 -22.80
C ASN A 86 5.08 10.40 -23.28
N SER A 87 5.52 11.40 -22.51
CA SER A 87 5.45 12.84 -22.85
C SER A 87 6.84 13.41 -23.01
#